data_AF-A0A1Z4C4D7-F1
#
_entry.id   AF-A0A1Z4C4D7-F1
#
_cell.length_a   1.000
_cell.length_b   1.000
_cell.length_c   1.000
_cell.angle_alpha   90.00
_cell.angle_beta   90.00
_cell.angle_gamma   90.00
#
_symmetry.space_group_name_H-M   'P 1'
#
loop_
_entity.id
_entity.type
_entity.pdbx_description
1 polymer ?
#
loop_
_entity_poly.entity_id
_entity_poly.type
_entity_poly.pdbx_seq_one_letter_code
_entity_poly.pdbx_strand_id
1 'polypeptide(L)'
;MIQCSRVVGSDSSGNVKGDKPLGQLDGWPSPLTPQGAMMATPKKSKAEQLEALRKQEAALKARMQALQASVNDEQRKLDTRRKIVFGGALMAHASHNAQFAALVRSALNAALTKEADRELLKDWLTVAKASPADHQPPAPVVPERAKDG
;
A
#
# COMPACT_ATOMS: atom_id res chain seq x y z
N MET A 1 9.34 -3.02 -19.13
CA MET A 1 10.54 -3.52 -18.44
C MET A 1 10.20 -3.75 -16.97
N ILE A 2 9.93 -5.00 -16.60
CA ILE A 2 9.96 -5.46 -15.21
C ILE A 2 10.60 -6.85 -15.28
N GLN A 3 11.87 -6.97 -14.87
CA GLN A 3 12.59 -8.24 -14.80
C GLN A 3 12.23 -8.93 -13.48
N CYS A 4 11.54 -10.06 -13.57
CA CYS A 4 11.48 -11.05 -12.49
C CYS A 4 12.59 -12.08 -12.72
N SER A 5 13.64 -12.00 -11.92
CA SER A 5 14.76 -12.94 -11.96
C SER A 5 14.37 -14.26 -11.31
N ARG A 6 14.37 -15.31 -12.13
CA ARG A 6 14.22 -16.72 -11.77
C ARG A 6 15.58 -17.22 -11.26
N VAL A 7 15.66 -17.68 -10.01
CA VAL A 7 16.82 -18.44 -9.54
C VAL A 7 16.46 -19.93 -9.58
N VAL A 8 17.16 -20.64 -10.47
CA VAL A 8 17.14 -22.10 -10.61
C VAL A 8 18.41 -22.59 -9.91
N GLY A 9 18.26 -23.42 -8.88
CA GLY A 9 19.36 -24.18 -8.28
C GLY A 9 19.24 -25.63 -8.70
N SER A 10 20.17 -26.08 -9.55
CA SER A 10 20.30 -27.44 -10.08
C SER A 10 21.38 -28.20 -9.30
N ASP A 11 20.99 -29.39 -8.86
CA ASP A 11 21.70 -30.68 -8.72
C ASP A 11 23.19 -30.75 -8.33
N SER A 12 23.46 -31.65 -7.38
CA SER A 12 24.73 -32.39 -7.33
C SER A 12 24.50 -33.82 -6.87
N SER A 13 24.96 -34.73 -7.72
CA SER A 13 24.83 -36.19 -7.72
C SER A 13 25.42 -36.92 -6.50
N GLY A 14 24.85 -38.10 -6.24
CA GLY A 14 25.46 -39.17 -5.45
C GLY A 14 24.77 -40.51 -5.71
N ASN A 15 25.33 -41.29 -6.64
CA ASN A 15 24.89 -42.63 -7.03
C ASN A 15 25.64 -43.70 -6.22
N VAL A 16 24.95 -44.66 -5.57
CA VAL A 16 25.49 -46.01 -5.32
C VAL A 16 24.39 -47.06 -5.44
N LYS A 17 24.59 -47.96 -6.41
CA LYS A 17 23.87 -49.22 -6.64
C LYS A 17 23.83 -50.12 -5.40
N GLY A 18 22.69 -50.80 -5.22
CA GLY A 18 22.57 -52.00 -4.39
C GLY A 18 21.36 -52.81 -4.85
N ASP A 19 21.64 -53.88 -5.60
CA ASP A 19 20.67 -54.81 -6.17
C ASP A 19 20.06 -55.77 -5.13
N LYS A 20 18.71 -55.91 -5.16
CA LYS A 20 17.86 -57.11 -4.90
C LYS A 20 17.86 -57.81 -3.51
N PRO A 21 16.86 -58.70 -3.19
CA PRO A 21 15.61 -59.03 -3.90
C PRO A 21 14.31 -58.98 -3.05
N LEU A 22 13.19 -59.08 -3.76
CA LEU A 22 11.84 -59.40 -3.30
C LEU A 22 11.83 -60.63 -2.37
N GLY A 23 11.21 -60.47 -1.20
CA GLY A 23 10.84 -61.57 -0.32
C GLY A 23 9.97 -61.07 0.82
N GLN A 24 8.89 -61.80 1.08
CA GLN A 24 8.02 -61.71 2.26
C GLN A 24 6.84 -60.74 2.21
N LEU A 25 5.79 -61.20 1.51
CA LEU A 25 4.41 -61.09 1.97
C LEU A 25 4.32 -61.67 3.38
N ASP A 26 3.98 -60.87 4.39
CA ASP A 26 3.32 -61.34 5.61
C ASP A 26 2.62 -60.16 6.30
N GLY A 27 1.30 -60.23 6.36
CA GLY A 27 0.47 -59.48 7.31
C GLY A 27 0.22 -58.01 6.99
N TRP A 28 -0.74 -57.73 6.10
CA TRP A 28 -1.57 -56.55 6.32
C TRP A 28 -2.62 -56.91 7.38
N PRO A 29 -2.49 -56.45 8.64
CA PRO A 29 -3.65 -56.46 9.51
C PRO A 29 -4.66 -55.49 8.90
N SER A 30 -5.79 -56.02 8.43
CA SER A 30 -6.99 -55.22 8.17
C SER A 30 -7.18 -54.28 9.36
N PRO A 31 -7.24 -52.95 9.18
CA PRO A 31 -7.72 -52.10 10.25
C PRO A 31 -9.20 -52.43 10.40
N LEU A 32 -9.49 -53.31 11.36
CA LEU A 32 -10.81 -53.41 11.97
C LEU A 32 -11.19 -51.98 12.31
N THR A 33 -12.15 -51.46 11.56
CA THR A 33 -12.77 -50.19 11.88
C THR A 33 -13.30 -50.32 13.31
N PRO A 34 -12.90 -49.44 14.25
CA PRO A 34 -13.62 -49.34 15.49
C PRO A 34 -15.01 -48.80 15.17
N GLN A 35 -15.92 -49.74 14.95
CA GLN A 35 -17.36 -49.54 15.08
C GLN A 35 -17.60 -49.20 16.56
N GLY A 36 -17.85 -47.92 16.84
CA GLY A 36 -18.28 -47.49 18.16
C GLY A 36 -17.50 -46.32 18.73
N ALA A 37 -17.77 -45.12 18.22
CA ALA A 37 -17.78 -43.90 19.03
C ALA A 37 -18.57 -42.84 18.26
N MET A 38 -19.89 -43.04 18.13
CA MET A 38 -20.80 -41.91 17.93
C MET A 38 -20.80 -41.09 19.22
N MET A 39 -19.75 -40.30 19.43
CA MET A 39 -19.71 -39.30 20.50
C MET A 39 -20.75 -38.27 20.12
N ALA A 40 -21.94 -38.37 20.72
CA ALA A 40 -22.91 -37.28 20.72
C ALA A 40 -22.19 -36.07 21.31
N THR A 41 -21.78 -35.13 20.46
CA THR A 41 -21.21 -33.88 20.92
C THR A 41 -22.26 -33.22 21.82
N PRO A 42 -21.93 -32.88 23.08
CA PRO A 42 -22.89 -32.18 23.91
C PRO A 42 -23.22 -30.88 23.19
N LYS A 43 -24.52 -30.67 22.89
CA LYS A 43 -25.00 -29.38 22.39
C LYS A 43 -24.58 -28.35 23.43
N LYS A 44 -23.52 -27.58 23.11
CA LYS A 44 -23.01 -26.51 23.99
C LYS A 44 -24.18 -25.72 24.54
N SER A 45 -24.14 -25.43 25.84
CA SER A 45 -25.25 -24.68 26.45
C SER A 45 -25.44 -23.36 25.72
N LYS A 46 -26.66 -22.82 25.68
CA LYS A 46 -26.92 -21.54 24.99
C LYS A 46 -25.99 -20.42 25.49
N ALA A 47 -25.58 -20.47 26.76
CA ALA A 47 -24.61 -19.54 27.34
C ALA A 47 -23.20 -19.69 26.74
N GLU A 48 -22.70 -20.91 26.56
CA GLU A 48 -21.40 -21.17 25.92
C GLU A 48 -21.39 -20.78 24.44
N GLN A 49 -22.51 -20.99 23.73
CA GLN A 49 -22.67 -20.55 22.34
C GLN A 49 -22.59 -19.02 22.24
N LEU A 50 -23.22 -18.31 23.18
CA LEU A 50 -23.22 -16.86 23.22
C LEU A 50 -21.82 -16.29 23.51
N GLU A 51 -21.08 -16.88 24.45
CA GLU A 51 -19.69 -16.50 24.72
C GLU A 51 -18.76 -16.78 23.53
N ALA A 52 -18.96 -17.89 22.82
CA ALA A 52 -18.22 -18.19 21.60
C ALA A 52 -18.49 -17.13 20.51
N LEU A 53 -19.75 -16.72 20.33
CA LEU A 53 -20.12 -15.67 19.37
C LEU A 53 -19.53 -14.32 19.76
N ARG A 54 -19.56 -13.94 21.05
CA ARG A 54 -18.92 -12.69 21.54
C ARG A 54 -17.42 -12.66 21.26
N LYS A 55 -16.73 -13.79 21.50
CA LYS A 55 -15.30 -13.89 21.19
C LYS A 55 -15.02 -13.75 19.69
N GLN A 56 -15.87 -14.35 18.85
CA GLN A 56 -15.77 -14.20 17.40
C GLN A 56 -16.03 -12.75 16.96
N GLU A 57 -17.05 -12.09 17.51
CA GLU A 57 -17.35 -10.68 17.26
C GLU A 57 -16.17 -9.78 17.63
N ALA A 58 -15.60 -9.97 18.83
CA ALA A 58 -14.43 -9.22 19.27
C ALA A 58 -13.23 -9.43 18.33
N ALA A 59 -12.98 -10.66 17.89
CA ALA A 59 -11.91 -10.97 16.95
C ALA A 59 -12.15 -10.34 15.57
N LEU A 60 -13.39 -10.38 15.06
CA LEU A 60 -13.76 -9.75 13.79
C LEU A 60 -13.64 -8.23 13.87
N LYS A 61 -14.09 -7.62 14.97
CA LYS A 61 -13.97 -6.18 15.20
C LYS A 61 -12.50 -5.74 15.25
N ALA A 62 -11.64 -6.50 15.92
CA ALA A 62 -10.20 -6.23 15.94
C ALA A 62 -9.60 -6.31 14.52
N ARG A 63 -9.98 -7.31 13.72
CA ARG A 63 -9.56 -7.42 12.31
C ARG A 63 -10.05 -6.25 11.46
N MET A 64 -11.31 -5.84 11.64
CA MET A 64 -11.87 -4.67 10.95
C MET A 64 -11.11 -3.39 11.30
N GLN A 65 -10.80 -3.17 12.58
CA GLN A 65 -10.03 -2.01 13.03
C GLN A 65 -8.61 -2.02 12.44
N ALA A 66 -7.95 -3.18 12.41
CA ALA A 66 -6.63 -3.31 11.81
C ALA A 66 -6.64 -3.00 10.30
N LEU A 67 -7.64 -3.50 9.56
CA LEU A 67 -7.81 -3.19 8.15
C LEU A 67 -8.11 -1.71 7.92
N GLN A 68 -8.99 -1.12 8.73
CA GLN A 68 -9.30 0.31 8.64
C GLN A 68 -8.06 1.18 8.90
N ALA A 69 -7.23 0.80 9.87
CA ALA A 69 -5.96 1.49 10.14
C ALA A 69 -5.03 1.41 8.92
N SER A 70 -4.88 0.22 8.31
CA SER A 70 -4.07 0.04 7.10
C SER A 70 -4.53 0.93 5.95
N VAL A 71 -5.84 0.96 5.67
CA VAL A 71 -6.43 1.81 4.62
C VAL A 71 -6.17 3.28 4.90
N ASN A 72 -6.34 3.72 6.15
CA ASN A 72 -6.08 5.10 6.53
C ASN A 72 -4.60 5.47 6.36
N ASP A 73 -3.68 4.56 6.67
CA ASP A 73 -2.24 4.79 6.52
C ASP A 73 -1.82 4.83 5.06
N GLU A 74 -2.37 3.96 4.22
CA GLU A 74 -2.18 4.03 2.76
C GLU A 74 -2.70 5.35 2.20
N GLN A 75 -3.88 5.79 2.62
CA GLN A 75 -4.44 7.06 2.19
C GLN A 75 -3.59 8.25 2.63
N ARG A 76 -3.06 8.24 3.87
CA ARG A 76 -2.14 9.27 4.36
C ARG A 76 -0.84 9.32 3.56
N LYS A 77 -0.28 8.16 3.21
CA LYS A 77 0.94 8.08 2.37
C LYS A 77 0.69 8.68 0.99
N LEU A 78 -0.43 8.33 0.36
CA LEU A 78 -0.81 8.86 -0.95
C LEU A 78 -1.08 10.37 -0.89
N ASP A 79 -1.82 10.83 0.11
CA ASP A 79 -2.11 12.25 0.31
C ASP A 79 -0.83 13.07 0.55
N THR A 80 0.09 12.56 1.38
CA THR A 80 1.40 13.18 1.60
C THR A 80 2.20 13.26 0.29
N ARG A 81 2.26 12.16 -0.49
CA ARG A 81 2.92 12.15 -1.80
C ARG A 81 2.30 13.18 -2.76
N ARG A 82 0.97 13.26 -2.83
CA ARG A 82 0.24 14.23 -3.67
C ARG A 82 0.57 15.66 -3.28
N LYS A 83 0.56 15.98 -1.98
CA LYS A 83 0.88 17.31 -1.48
C LYS A 83 2.33 17.72 -1.78
N ILE A 84 3.28 16.80 -1.63
CA ILE A 84 4.70 17.06 -1.95
C ILE A 84 4.87 17.34 -3.44
N VAL A 85 4.32 16.47 -4.31
CA VAL A 85 4.44 16.63 -5.77
C VAL A 85 3.75 17.92 -6.23
N PHE A 86 2.54 18.17 -5.74
CA PHE A 86 1.78 19.36 -6.08
C PHE A 86 2.50 20.63 -5.60
N GLY A 87 2.98 20.66 -4.36
CA GLY A 87 3.74 21.78 -3.81
C GLY A 87 5.02 22.05 -4.60
N GLY A 88 5.79 21.01 -4.92
CA GLY A 88 7.02 21.16 -5.73
C GLY A 88 6.75 21.73 -7.11
N ALA A 89 5.72 21.21 -7.80
CA ALA A 89 5.32 21.72 -9.12
C ALA A 89 4.83 23.17 -9.05
N LEU A 90 4.05 23.51 -8.02
CA LEU A 90 3.54 24.87 -7.80
C LEU A 90 4.68 25.87 -7.58
N MET A 91 5.65 25.51 -6.75
CA MET A 91 6.82 26.33 -6.45
C MET A 91 7.72 26.51 -7.67
N ALA A 92 7.95 25.44 -8.43
CA ALA A 92 8.71 25.50 -9.69
C ALA A 92 8.04 26.45 -10.68
N HIS A 93 6.72 26.35 -10.88
CA HIS A 93 6.01 27.25 -11.79
C HIS A 93 5.99 28.70 -11.30
N ALA A 94 5.79 28.92 -10.00
CA ALA A 94 5.80 30.25 -9.41
C ALA A 94 7.18 30.95 -9.52
N SER A 95 8.27 30.20 -9.58
CA SER A 95 9.62 30.77 -9.77
C SER A 95 9.81 31.40 -11.17
N HIS A 96 9.05 30.92 -12.17
CA HIS A 96 9.14 31.36 -13.56
C HIS A 96 7.93 32.18 -14.01
N ASN A 97 6.94 32.41 -13.15
CA ASN A 97 5.74 33.18 -13.49
C ASN A 97 5.30 34.06 -12.31
N ALA A 98 5.67 35.34 -12.38
CA ALA A 98 5.38 36.33 -11.34
C ALA A 98 3.87 36.53 -11.10
N GLN A 99 3.05 36.48 -12.16
CA GLN A 99 1.59 36.59 -12.01
C GLN A 99 1.01 35.37 -11.29
N PHE A 100 1.46 34.18 -11.67
CA PHE A 100 1.06 32.94 -11.01
C PHE A 100 1.48 32.93 -9.53
N ALA A 101 2.70 33.37 -9.22
CA ALA A 101 3.17 33.48 -7.84
C ALA A 101 2.28 34.42 -7.01
N ALA A 102 1.83 35.54 -7.58
CA ALA A 102 0.91 36.46 -6.90
C ALA A 102 -0.47 35.83 -6.64
N LEU A 103 -1.01 35.07 -7.59
CA LEU A 103 -2.26 34.32 -7.41
C LEU A 103 -2.15 33.26 -6.32
N VAL A 104 -1.04 32.52 -6.28
CA VAL A 104 -0.81 31.53 -5.22
C VAL A 104 -0.72 32.20 -3.85
N ARG A 105 -0.03 33.34 -3.74
CA ARG A 105 0.05 34.10 -2.48
C ARG A 105 -1.29 34.64 -2.03
N SER A 106 -2.14 35.12 -2.94
CA SER A 106 -3.48 35.59 -2.56
C SER A 106 -4.35 34.44 -2.07
N ALA A 107 -4.30 33.28 -2.74
CA ALA A 107 -5.00 32.07 -2.32
C ALA A 107 -4.51 31.56 -0.95
N LEU A 108 -3.19 31.55 -0.72
CA LEU A 108 -2.62 31.17 0.59
C LEU A 108 -3.05 32.13 1.70
N ASN A 109 -3.03 33.44 1.46
CA ASN A 109 -3.48 34.42 2.45
C ASN A 109 -4.96 34.25 2.84
N ALA A 110 -5.81 33.81 1.92
CA ALA A 110 -7.21 33.50 2.19
C ALA A 110 -7.42 32.15 2.90
N ALA A 111 -6.61 31.14 2.57
CA ALA A 111 -6.76 29.78 3.09
C ALA A 111 -6.12 29.56 4.46
N LEU A 112 -5.02 30.26 4.77
CA LEU A 112 -4.29 30.11 6.03
C LEU A 112 -5.02 30.85 7.16
N THR A 113 -5.76 30.13 7.99
CA THR A 113 -6.45 30.73 9.15
C THR A 113 -5.64 30.65 10.43
N LYS A 114 -4.65 29.75 10.50
CA LYS A 114 -3.83 29.52 11.68
C LYS A 114 -2.54 30.33 11.62
N GLU A 115 -2.19 30.96 12.74
CA GLU A 115 -0.97 31.77 12.85
C GLU A 115 0.30 30.94 12.66
N ALA A 116 0.32 29.71 13.19
CA ALA A 116 1.46 28.81 13.02
C ALA A 116 1.76 28.51 11.53
N ASP A 117 0.72 28.31 10.72
CA ASP A 117 0.89 28.01 9.30
C ASP A 117 1.30 29.28 8.51
N ARG A 118 0.87 30.47 8.96
CA ARG A 118 1.32 31.76 8.41
C ARG A 118 2.80 32.00 8.69
N GLU A 119 3.25 31.73 9.91
CA GLU A 119 4.66 31.86 10.31
C GLU A 119 5.56 30.90 9.52
N LEU A 120 5.12 29.65 9.30
CA LEU A 120 5.86 28.67 8.48
C LEU A 120 6.05 29.12 7.02
N LEU A 121 5.13 29.93 6.49
CA LEU A 121 5.12 30.38 5.09
C LEU A 121 5.47 31.86 4.93
N LYS A 122 5.93 32.52 6.00
CA LYS A 122 6.18 33.97 6.02
C LYS A 122 7.13 34.43 4.91
N ASP A 123 8.19 33.65 4.65
CA ASP A 123 9.19 33.98 3.64
C ASP A 123 8.56 34.00 2.24
N TRP A 124 7.54 33.17 2.01
CA TRP A 124 6.85 33.09 0.73
C TRP A 124 5.73 34.13 0.59
N LEU A 125 5.10 34.52 1.71
CA LEU A 125 4.05 35.53 1.75
C LEU A 125 4.59 36.96 1.66
N THR A 126 5.82 37.21 2.13
CA THR A 126 6.40 38.56 2.26
C THR A 126 7.25 39.03 1.08
N VAL A 127 7.55 38.17 0.09
CA VAL A 127 8.35 38.56 -1.09
C VAL A 127 7.59 39.61 -1.91
N ALA A 128 7.91 40.88 -1.70
CA ALA A 128 7.34 41.99 -2.45
C ALA A 128 7.96 42.07 -3.87
N LYS A 129 7.08 42.09 -4.87
CA LYS A 129 7.26 42.62 -6.23
C LYS A 129 8.40 42.02 -7.09
N ALA A 130 8.12 40.88 -7.73
CA ALA A 130 8.73 40.62 -9.04
C ALA A 130 8.04 41.53 -10.07
N SER A 131 8.82 42.35 -10.77
CA SER A 131 8.34 43.31 -11.77
C SER A 131 7.60 42.60 -12.91
N PRO A 132 6.50 43.16 -13.47
CA PRO A 132 5.63 42.44 -14.40
C PRO A 132 6.15 42.31 -15.84
N ALA A 133 7.41 42.63 -16.13
CA ALA A 133 7.79 43.06 -17.47
C ALA A 133 8.26 41.97 -18.46
N ASP A 134 8.64 40.77 -18.05
CA ASP A 134 9.17 39.77 -18.98
C ASP A 134 8.59 38.37 -18.75
N HIS A 135 7.40 38.10 -19.30
CA HIS A 135 6.91 36.72 -19.46
C HIS A 135 6.31 36.51 -20.85
N GLN A 136 7.18 36.16 -21.80
CA GLN A 136 6.78 35.23 -22.85
C GLN A 136 6.60 33.86 -22.16
N PRO A 137 5.40 33.24 -22.17
CA PRO A 137 5.25 31.88 -21.68
C PRO A 137 6.15 30.96 -22.50
N PRO A 138 6.93 30.04 -21.91
CA PRO A 138 7.50 28.95 -22.69
C PRO A 138 6.31 28.24 -23.34
N ALA A 139 6.30 28.22 -24.67
CA ALA A 139 5.26 27.55 -25.43
C ALA A 139 5.05 26.14 -24.84
N PRO A 140 3.81 25.64 -24.79
CA PRO A 140 3.58 24.27 -24.35
C PRO A 140 4.52 23.38 -25.18
N VAL A 141 5.47 22.72 -24.50
CA VAL A 141 6.32 21.71 -25.14
C VAL A 141 5.37 20.54 -25.40
N VAL A 142 4.61 20.64 -26.48
CA VAL A 142 3.85 19.52 -27.01
C VAL A 142 4.95 18.53 -27.41
N PRO A 143 5.03 17.33 -26.81
CA PRO A 143 5.98 16.34 -27.30
C PRO A 143 5.64 16.10 -28.77
N GLU A 144 6.57 16.51 -29.63
CA GLU A 144 6.42 16.41 -31.08
C GLU A 144 6.13 14.96 -31.40
N ARG A 145 4.90 14.70 -31.84
CA ARG A 145 4.41 13.38 -32.20
C ARG A 145 5.29 12.91 -33.36
N ALA A 146 6.20 12.00 -33.06
CA ALA A 146 7.07 11.34 -34.01
C ALA A 146 6.28 10.99 -35.27
N LYS A 147 6.61 11.64 -36.38
CA LYS A 147 6.18 11.24 -37.72
C LYS A 147 7.12 10.15 -38.18
N ASP A 148 6.84 8.92 -37.76
CA ASP A 148 7.18 7.72 -38.51
C ASP A 148 5.89 7.34 -39.24
N GLY A 149 5.76 7.19 -40.55
CA GLY A 149 6.68 6.84 -41.63
C GLY A 149 5.79 6.14 -42.65
#